data_AF-A0AAW4TU05-F1
#
_entry.id   AF-A0AAW4TU05-F1
#
_cell.length_a   1.000
_cell.length_b   1.000
_cell.length_c   1.000
_cell.angle_alpha   90.00
_cell.angle_beta   90.00
_cell.angle_gamma   90.00
#
_symmetry.space_group_name_H-M   'P 1'
#
loop_
_entity.id
_entity.type
_entity.pdbx_description
1 polymer ?
#
loop_
_entity_poly.entity_id
_entity_poly.type
_entity_poly.pdbx_seq_one_letter_code
_entity_poly.pdbx_strand_id
1 'polypeptide(L)'
;MDKKIRFYTSEEEAKKAAKDLKYKVFYLQADNWNDYGYRTLFVLKKVNSDGTLNQIGAVKIAEMNQESFGTELPAEPFSELADKYFSLGLDGAYYKKLKKFGLLSVLTALNDVAYIDEIENCKKKCKQLGGEEVFNVSLLRYKDLATVERDFRGIVKDDVEPYEMISFSYLFNSEGKNIDNGYSSKELKYAVKYNDFPSSNIHVLIGSNGVGKTCLLNNFIKSYIFDMDNTRGTSYDFSRKNDSRVMSIGADRKSNVGELRFNKDNLSPEEELSFTHITYVPVDLTVGNNFFAASRKKAKKT
;
A
#
# COMPACT_ATOMS: atom_id res chain seq x y z
N MET A 1 32.87 7.53 -17.87
CA MET A 1 33.08 7.19 -16.45
C MET A 1 31.93 7.77 -15.65
N ASP A 2 31.19 6.94 -14.92
CA ASP A 2 30.09 7.45 -14.09
C ASP A 2 30.69 8.27 -12.93
N LYS A 3 30.20 9.49 -12.72
CA LYS A 3 30.76 10.38 -11.69
C LYS A 3 30.51 9.78 -10.32
N LYS A 4 31.55 9.72 -9.47
CA LYS A 4 31.45 9.25 -8.08
C LYS A 4 30.48 10.14 -7.28
N ILE A 5 29.79 9.55 -6.32
CA ILE A 5 28.85 10.26 -5.43
C ILE A 5 29.59 10.87 -4.24
N ARG A 6 29.13 12.04 -3.78
CA ARG A 6 29.48 12.62 -2.49
C ARG A 6 28.25 13.20 -1.80
N PHE A 7 28.12 12.89 -0.52
CA PHE A 7 27.10 13.43 0.38
C PHE A 7 27.72 14.48 1.30
N TYR A 8 26.91 15.48 1.60
CA TYR A 8 27.20 16.61 2.47
C TYR A 8 26.01 16.82 3.41
N THR A 9 26.27 17.34 4.60
CA THR A 9 25.30 17.78 5.60
C THR A 9 25.31 19.31 5.78
N SER A 10 26.27 20.01 5.18
CA SER A 10 26.30 21.46 4.98
C SER A 10 25.89 21.85 3.56
N GLU A 11 24.88 22.72 3.44
CA GLU A 11 24.43 23.22 2.14
C GLU A 11 25.52 24.01 1.40
N GLU A 12 26.29 24.82 2.15
CA GLU A 12 27.35 25.67 1.59
C GLU A 12 28.50 24.83 1.01
N GLU A 13 28.97 23.81 1.75
CA GLU A 13 30.02 22.92 1.27
C GLU A 13 29.54 22.07 0.08
N ALA A 14 28.27 21.63 0.09
CA ALA A 14 27.68 20.93 -1.03
C ALA A 14 27.64 21.81 -2.30
N LYS A 15 27.21 23.06 -2.19
CA LYS A 15 27.19 24.04 -3.30
C LYS A 15 28.59 24.34 -3.82
N LYS A 16 29.57 24.49 -2.93
CA LYS A 16 30.98 24.70 -3.30
C LYS A 16 31.54 23.50 -4.05
N ALA A 17 31.27 22.30 -3.57
CA ALA A 17 31.72 21.06 -4.19
C ALA A 17 31.06 20.78 -5.54
N ALA A 18 29.78 21.15 -5.72
CA ALA A 18 29.06 20.91 -6.96
C ALA A 18 29.61 21.70 -8.17
N LYS A 19 30.33 22.81 -7.91
CA LYS A 19 31.07 23.55 -8.94
C LYS A 19 32.19 22.71 -9.55
N ASP A 20 32.78 21.81 -8.76
CA ASP A 20 33.70 20.79 -9.25
C ASP A 20 32.90 19.64 -9.89
N LEU A 21 32.83 19.64 -11.23
CA LEU A 21 32.08 18.67 -12.03
C LEU A 21 32.62 17.23 -11.92
N LYS A 22 33.58 16.94 -11.06
CA LYS A 22 34.13 15.61 -10.80
C LYS A 22 33.14 14.65 -10.14
N TYR A 23 32.18 15.15 -9.36
CA TYR A 23 31.28 14.32 -8.54
C TYR A 23 29.79 14.60 -8.79
N LYS A 24 28.93 13.60 -8.52
CA LYS A 24 27.50 13.83 -8.28
C LYS A 24 27.34 14.22 -6.81
N VAL A 25 26.96 15.46 -6.55
CA VAL A 25 26.88 16.02 -5.19
C VAL A 25 25.46 15.97 -4.66
N PHE A 26 25.32 15.48 -3.43
CA PHE A 26 24.06 15.41 -2.71
C PHE A 26 24.17 16.09 -1.37
N TYR A 27 23.09 16.75 -0.98
CA TYR A 27 22.91 17.37 0.32
C TYR A 27 21.82 16.60 1.07
N LEU A 28 22.16 16.13 2.27
CA LEU A 28 21.23 15.53 3.23
C LEU A 28 20.87 16.58 4.27
N GLN A 29 19.74 17.23 4.06
CA GLN A 29 19.22 18.19 5.02
C GLN A 29 18.52 17.45 6.15
N ALA A 30 19.08 17.49 7.36
CA ALA A 30 18.41 16.97 8.55
C ALA A 30 17.10 17.73 8.81
N ASP A 31 16.05 17.00 9.15
CA ASP A 31 14.78 17.53 9.62
C ASP A 31 14.62 17.25 11.13
N ASN A 32 13.96 18.16 11.86
CA ASN A 32 13.78 18.06 13.31
C ASN A 32 12.59 17.19 13.73
N TRP A 33 11.93 16.51 12.78
CA TRP A 33 10.82 15.61 13.04
C TRP A 33 11.19 14.54 14.07
N ASN A 34 10.39 14.48 15.14
CA ASN A 34 10.60 13.57 16.26
C ASN A 34 9.59 12.40 16.19
N ASP A 35 10.12 11.21 15.97
CA ASP A 35 9.40 9.94 16.06
C ASP A 35 9.67 9.30 17.42
N TYR A 36 8.93 9.72 18.46
CA TYR A 36 8.98 9.13 19.80
C TYR A 36 10.41 9.03 20.39
N GLY A 37 11.22 10.06 20.18
CA GLY A 37 12.62 10.12 20.62
C GLY A 37 13.64 9.97 19.49
N TYR A 38 13.23 9.46 18.33
CA TYR A 38 14.11 9.27 17.17
C TYR A 38 14.02 10.44 16.19
N ARG A 39 15.17 11.00 15.77
CA ARG A 39 15.27 11.99 14.68
C ARG A 39 16.11 11.42 13.56
N THR A 40 15.45 10.77 12.62
CA THR A 40 16.05 10.02 11.51
C THR A 40 15.75 10.64 10.15
N LEU A 41 14.93 11.69 10.09
CA LEU A 41 14.40 12.22 8.84
C LEU A 41 15.40 13.17 8.17
N PHE A 42 15.70 12.90 6.90
CA PHE A 42 16.50 13.76 6.05
C PHE A 42 15.77 14.05 4.73
N VAL A 43 15.94 15.24 4.18
CA VAL A 43 15.52 15.57 2.82
C VAL A 43 16.74 15.49 1.91
N LEU A 44 16.73 14.51 1.00
CA LEU A 44 17.78 14.33 0.01
C LEU A 44 17.59 15.30 -1.16
N LYS A 45 18.63 16.10 -1.45
CA LYS A 45 18.67 17.03 -2.56
C LYS A 45 19.91 16.76 -3.43
N LYS A 46 19.76 16.74 -4.74
CA LYS A 46 20.89 16.75 -5.68
C LYS A 46 21.31 18.20 -5.94
N VAL A 47 22.60 18.49 -5.81
CA VAL A 47 23.15 19.83 -6.05
C VAL A 47 23.70 19.90 -7.47
N ASN A 48 23.20 20.84 -8.26
CA ASN A 48 23.70 21.11 -9.60
C ASN A 48 24.94 22.02 -9.56
N SER A 49 25.68 22.09 -10.67
CA SER A 49 26.90 22.89 -10.77
C SER A 49 26.69 24.40 -10.70
N ASP A 50 25.46 24.86 -10.94
CA ASP A 50 25.02 26.25 -10.75
C ASP A 50 24.63 26.56 -9.28
N GLY A 51 24.67 25.55 -8.40
CA GLY A 51 24.24 25.67 -7.00
C GLY A 51 22.75 25.41 -6.76
N THR A 52 21.97 25.09 -7.81
CA THR A 52 20.55 24.79 -7.69
C THR A 52 20.32 23.47 -6.95
N LEU A 53 19.42 23.47 -5.98
CA LEU A 53 19.04 22.29 -5.19
C LEU A 53 17.81 21.61 -5.79
N ASN A 54 17.99 20.43 -6.37
CA ASN A 54 16.88 19.59 -6.84
C ASN A 54 16.47 18.60 -5.76
N GLN A 55 15.30 18.81 -5.17
CA GLN A 55 14.77 17.90 -4.15
C GLN A 55 14.36 16.55 -4.75
N ILE A 56 15.03 15.49 -4.31
CA ILE A 56 14.69 14.12 -4.63
C ILE A 56 13.51 13.69 -3.77
N GLY A 57 13.66 13.71 -2.44
CA GLY A 57 12.60 13.33 -1.52
C GLY A 57 13.12 13.10 -0.12
N ALA A 58 12.21 12.75 0.78
CA ALA A 58 12.56 12.44 2.16
C ALA A 58 13.01 10.98 2.31
N VAL A 59 14.02 10.76 3.12
CA VAL A 59 14.59 9.46 3.47
C VAL A 59 14.82 9.45 4.98
N LYS A 60 14.52 8.32 5.62
CA LYS A 60 14.88 8.11 7.03
C LYS A 60 16.16 7.29 7.08
N ILE A 61 17.12 7.70 7.89
CA ILE A 61 18.41 7.03 8.07
C ILE A 61 18.58 6.79 9.57
N ALA A 62 18.93 5.57 9.97
CA ALA A 62 19.15 5.19 11.36
C ALA A 62 20.38 4.28 11.50
N GLU A 63 20.84 4.12 12.73
CA GLU A 63 21.89 3.18 13.11
C GLU A 63 21.33 1.95 13.83
N MET A 64 22.03 0.82 13.71
CA MET A 64 21.78 -0.38 14.51
C MET A 64 21.98 -0.07 16.00
N ASN A 65 21.08 -0.54 16.86
CA ASN A 65 21.05 -0.26 18.29
C ASN A 65 21.05 1.24 18.62
N GLN A 66 20.43 2.07 17.78
CA GLN A 66 20.35 3.51 18.02
C GLN A 66 19.58 3.77 19.32
N GLU A 67 20.29 4.33 20.30
CA GLU A 67 19.65 4.93 21.47
C GLU A 67 18.99 6.25 21.07
N SER A 68 17.90 6.62 21.75
CA SER A 68 16.97 7.68 21.36
C SER A 68 17.61 9.08 21.26
N PHE A 69 18.24 9.38 20.13
CA PHE A 69 18.81 10.67 19.74
C PHE A 69 18.76 10.84 18.20
N GLY A 70 19.30 11.95 17.69
CA GLY A 70 19.45 12.14 16.25
C GLY A 70 20.47 11.19 15.64
N THR A 71 20.29 10.84 14.37
CA THR A 71 21.25 10.00 13.65
C THR A 71 22.47 10.82 13.26
N GLU A 72 23.64 10.45 13.79
CA GLU A 72 24.91 11.10 13.50
C GLU A 72 25.49 10.53 12.21
N LEU A 73 25.40 11.30 11.12
CA LEU A 73 26.00 10.92 9.84
C LEU A 73 27.53 11.07 9.89
N PRO A 74 28.28 10.32 9.06
CA PRO A 74 29.73 10.47 8.96
C PRO A 74 30.16 11.91 8.66
N ALA A 75 31.39 12.25 9.04
CA ALA A 75 31.98 13.55 8.71
C ALA A 75 31.93 13.79 7.19
N GLU A 76 31.47 14.98 6.79
CA GLU A 76 31.36 15.32 5.39
C GLU A 76 32.71 15.69 4.75
N PRO A 77 32.90 15.42 3.44
CA PRO A 77 32.03 14.61 2.59
C PRO A 77 32.25 13.11 2.80
N PHE A 78 31.19 12.33 2.61
CA PHE A 78 31.26 10.87 2.55
C PHE A 78 30.66 10.34 1.24
N SER A 79 31.08 9.16 0.80
CA SER A 79 30.57 8.53 -0.44
C SER A 79 29.53 7.45 -0.19
N GLU A 80 29.54 6.85 1.00
CA GLU A 80 28.66 5.77 1.43
C GLU A 80 28.56 5.74 2.96
N LEU A 81 27.49 5.14 3.48
CA LEU A 81 27.31 4.87 4.90
C LEU A 81 27.90 3.50 5.25
N ALA A 82 28.52 3.39 6.42
CA ALA A 82 29.01 2.10 6.95
C ALA A 82 27.84 1.13 7.22
N ASP A 83 28.14 -0.18 7.28
CA ASP A 83 27.14 -1.26 7.42
C ASP A 83 26.25 -1.15 8.68
N LYS A 84 26.67 -0.36 9.68
CA LYS A 84 25.87 -0.06 10.87
C LYS A 84 24.65 0.82 10.59
N TYR A 85 24.62 1.51 9.45
CA TYR A 85 23.49 2.35 9.05
C TYR A 85 22.54 1.59 8.13
N PHE A 86 21.26 1.95 8.20
CA PHE A 86 20.25 1.56 7.24
C PHE A 86 19.35 2.74 6.94
N SER A 87 18.79 2.77 5.72
CA SER A 87 17.86 3.83 5.33
C SER A 87 16.61 3.28 4.67
N LEU A 88 15.61 4.15 4.59
CA LEU A 88 14.36 3.85 3.92
C LEU A 88 13.70 5.15 3.45
N GLY A 89 13.45 5.25 2.15
CA GLY A 89 12.63 6.32 1.57
C GLY A 89 11.28 6.50 2.29
N LEU A 90 10.80 7.74 2.35
CA LEU A 90 9.52 8.05 3.01
C LEU A 90 8.33 7.51 2.21
N ASP A 91 8.36 7.66 0.88
CA ASP A 91 7.27 7.35 -0.04
C ASP A 91 7.78 6.81 -1.40
N GLY A 92 6.84 6.35 -2.24
CA GLY A 92 7.15 5.86 -3.59
C GLY A 92 7.68 6.94 -4.54
N ALA A 93 7.42 8.22 -4.30
CA ALA A 93 7.88 9.31 -5.16
C ALA A 93 9.40 9.51 -5.07
N TYR A 94 9.98 9.31 -3.87
CA TYR A 94 11.42 9.25 -3.65
C TYR A 94 12.10 8.24 -4.59
N TYR A 95 11.62 6.99 -4.58
CA TYR A 95 12.16 5.91 -5.40
C TYR A 95 11.95 6.14 -6.90
N LYS A 96 10.75 6.59 -7.30
CA LYS A 96 10.43 6.92 -8.71
C LYS A 96 11.37 7.99 -9.26
N LYS A 97 11.66 9.03 -8.48
CA LYS A 97 12.60 10.09 -8.88
C LYS A 97 14.03 9.57 -9.01
N LEU A 98 14.51 8.79 -8.04
CA LEU A 98 15.87 8.22 -8.11
C LEU A 98 16.04 7.33 -9.35
N LYS A 99 15.07 6.47 -9.64
CA LYS A 99 15.06 5.64 -10.84
C LYS A 99 15.02 6.48 -12.11
N LYS A 100 14.08 7.44 -12.20
CA LYS A 100 13.93 8.34 -13.35
C LYS A 100 15.21 9.09 -13.69
N PHE A 101 15.99 9.50 -12.68
CA PHE A 101 17.23 10.24 -12.89
C PHE A 101 18.50 9.37 -12.98
N GLY A 102 18.38 8.04 -12.97
CA GLY A 102 19.53 7.13 -13.01
C GLY A 102 20.43 7.28 -11.78
N LEU A 103 19.83 7.46 -10.61
CA LEU A 103 20.50 7.72 -9.33
C LEU A 103 20.35 6.56 -8.33
N LEU A 104 20.07 5.35 -8.79
CA LEU A 104 19.87 4.18 -7.91
C LEU A 104 21.11 3.83 -7.08
N SER A 105 22.32 4.22 -7.52
CA SER A 105 23.54 4.09 -6.72
C SER A 105 23.51 4.87 -5.40
N VAL A 106 22.62 5.86 -5.26
CA VAL A 106 22.35 6.53 -3.98
C VAL A 106 21.74 5.59 -2.96
N LEU A 107 20.83 4.70 -3.39
CA LEU A 107 20.18 3.73 -2.51
C LEU A 107 21.19 2.74 -1.94
N THR A 108 22.12 2.28 -2.78
CA THR A 108 23.25 1.46 -2.34
C THR A 108 24.12 2.22 -1.34
N ALA A 109 24.50 3.46 -1.65
CA ALA A 109 25.39 4.25 -0.80
C ALA A 109 24.77 4.65 0.55
N LEU A 110 23.44 4.69 0.65
CA LEU A 110 22.72 4.99 1.90
C LEU A 110 22.22 3.73 2.61
N ASN A 111 22.59 2.53 2.16
CA ASN A 111 22.10 1.26 2.71
C ASN A 111 20.56 1.18 2.76
N ASP A 112 19.88 1.58 1.67
CA ASP A 112 18.42 1.57 1.61
C ASP A 112 17.89 0.14 1.53
N VAL A 113 17.04 -0.21 2.50
CA VAL A 113 16.54 -1.58 2.70
C VAL A 113 15.74 -2.07 1.50
N ALA A 114 15.01 -1.19 0.81
CA ALA A 114 14.18 -1.57 -0.35
C ALA A 114 15.01 -1.89 -1.60
N TYR A 115 16.31 -1.56 -1.63
CA TYR A 115 17.19 -1.75 -2.78
C TYR A 115 18.23 -2.87 -2.62
N ILE A 116 18.10 -3.72 -1.59
CA ILE A 116 18.93 -4.92 -1.43
C ILE A 116 18.78 -5.83 -2.64
N ASP A 117 19.86 -6.47 -3.10
CA ASP A 117 19.87 -7.12 -4.42
C ASP A 117 18.84 -8.23 -4.59
N GLU A 118 18.73 -9.15 -3.64
CA GLU A 118 17.76 -10.26 -3.70
C GLU A 118 16.57 -10.02 -2.76
N ILE A 119 15.37 -10.41 -3.20
CA ILE A 119 14.15 -10.24 -2.40
C ILE A 119 14.21 -10.99 -1.07
N GLU A 120 14.83 -12.17 -1.04
CA GLU A 120 15.00 -12.95 0.19
C GLU A 120 15.95 -12.24 1.18
N ASN A 121 17.01 -11.61 0.68
CA ASN A 121 17.92 -10.82 1.52
C ASN A 121 17.25 -9.55 2.02
N CYS A 122 16.39 -8.92 1.22
CA CYS A 122 15.54 -7.80 1.64
C CYS A 122 14.63 -8.21 2.80
N LYS A 123 13.86 -9.29 2.64
CA LYS A 123 12.97 -9.84 3.67
C LYS A 123 13.72 -10.22 4.93
N LYS A 124 14.87 -10.89 4.79
CA LYS A 124 15.74 -11.25 5.91
C LYS A 124 16.25 -10.01 6.66
N LYS A 125 16.66 -8.96 5.94
CA LYS A 125 17.09 -7.69 6.55
C LYS A 125 15.93 -6.98 7.24
N CYS A 126 14.76 -6.89 6.62
CA CYS A 126 13.54 -6.35 7.25
C CYS A 126 13.20 -7.08 8.55
N LYS A 127 13.26 -8.42 8.54
CA LYS A 127 13.03 -9.24 9.74
C LYS A 127 14.08 -9.00 10.83
N GLN A 128 15.36 -8.86 10.46
CA GLN A 128 16.43 -8.52 11.40
C GLN A 128 16.19 -7.14 12.02
N LEU A 129 15.89 -6.13 11.19
CA LEU A 129 15.61 -4.77 11.62
C LEU A 129 14.30 -4.67 12.42
N GLY A 130 13.40 -5.65 12.32
CA GLY A 130 12.20 -5.73 13.16
C GLY A 130 12.49 -5.80 14.67
N GLY A 131 13.71 -6.17 15.08
CA GLY A 131 14.17 -6.09 16.46
C GLY A 131 14.61 -4.69 16.91
N GLU A 132 14.85 -3.77 15.97
CA GLU A 132 15.25 -2.39 16.24
C GLU A 132 14.02 -1.51 16.46
N GLU A 133 13.90 -0.89 17.64
CA GLU A 133 12.77 -0.01 17.92
C GLU A 133 12.69 1.16 16.94
N VAL A 134 13.84 1.77 16.60
CA VAL A 134 13.93 2.88 15.63
C VAL A 134 13.39 2.50 14.24
N PHE A 135 13.55 1.24 13.83
CA PHE A 135 13.03 0.79 12.53
C PHE A 135 11.50 0.77 12.54
N ASN A 136 10.90 0.21 13.59
CA ASN A 136 9.46 0.08 13.72
C ASN A 136 8.78 1.43 13.97
N VAL A 137 9.31 2.22 14.90
CA VAL A 137 8.67 3.45 15.39
C VAL A 137 8.96 4.65 14.50
N SER A 138 10.14 4.69 13.88
CA SER A 138 10.53 5.80 12.99
C SER A 138 10.45 5.40 11.52
N LEU A 139 11.25 4.45 11.03
CA LEU A 139 11.34 4.19 9.58
C LEU A 139 10.01 3.68 8.98
N LEU A 140 9.27 2.85 9.72
CA LEU A 140 7.98 2.30 9.34
C LEU A 140 6.76 3.10 9.82
N ARG A 141 6.92 4.28 10.47
CA ARG A 141 5.79 5.03 11.06
C ARG A 141 4.57 5.22 10.16
N TYR A 142 4.80 5.37 8.85
CA TYR A 142 3.76 5.66 7.86
C TYR A 142 3.52 4.53 6.86
N LYS A 143 4.12 3.36 7.06
CA LYS A 143 4.11 2.27 6.07
C LYS A 143 4.35 0.92 6.72
N ASP A 144 3.74 -0.11 6.16
CA ASP A 144 3.98 -1.48 6.59
C ASP A 144 5.20 -2.09 5.88
N LEU A 145 5.61 -3.27 6.33
CA LEU A 145 6.69 -4.04 5.70
C LEU A 145 6.37 -4.41 4.25
N ALA A 146 5.10 -4.67 3.92
CA ALA A 146 4.69 -5.01 2.57
C ALA A 146 4.96 -3.87 1.59
N THR A 147 4.74 -2.62 2.01
CA THR A 147 5.08 -1.41 1.22
C THR A 147 6.57 -1.37 0.90
N VAL A 148 7.43 -1.78 1.84
CA VAL A 148 8.90 -1.78 1.66
C VAL A 148 9.34 -2.91 0.74
N GLU A 149 8.98 -4.14 1.09
CA GLU A 149 9.42 -5.36 0.42
C GLU A 149 8.82 -5.52 -0.97
N ARG A 150 7.65 -4.92 -1.21
CA ARG A 150 6.93 -5.01 -2.46
C ARG A 150 6.92 -3.71 -3.24
N ASP A 151 6.30 -2.66 -2.71
CA ASP A 151 5.94 -1.50 -3.51
C ASP A 151 7.19 -0.64 -3.81
N PHE A 152 7.99 -0.35 -2.79
CA PHE A 152 9.24 0.41 -2.95
C PHE A 152 10.26 -0.38 -3.74
N ARG A 153 10.48 -1.66 -3.39
CA ARG A 153 11.34 -2.56 -4.15
C ARG A 153 10.93 -2.67 -5.61
N GLY A 154 9.64 -2.92 -5.87
CA GLY A 154 9.07 -3.05 -7.22
C GLY A 154 9.31 -1.80 -8.06
N ILE A 155 9.29 -0.60 -7.45
CA ILE A 155 9.66 0.63 -8.16
C ILE A 155 11.13 0.60 -8.63
N VAL A 156 12.08 0.11 -7.83
CA VAL A 156 13.53 0.26 -8.10
C VAL A 156 14.22 -0.96 -8.71
N LYS A 157 13.69 -2.16 -8.50
CA LYS A 157 14.26 -3.43 -8.97
C LYS A 157 13.44 -4.10 -10.08
N ASP A 158 12.17 -3.71 -10.28
CA ASP A 158 11.23 -4.34 -11.24
C ASP A 158 11.10 -5.87 -11.08
N ASP A 159 11.37 -6.41 -9.88
CA ASP A 159 11.49 -7.84 -9.62
C ASP A 159 10.37 -8.38 -8.73
N VAL A 160 9.29 -7.61 -8.61
CA VAL A 160 8.14 -7.97 -7.80
C VAL A 160 6.95 -8.23 -8.69
N GLU A 161 6.26 -9.34 -8.45
CA GLU A 161 5.03 -9.68 -9.15
C GLU A 161 3.98 -8.58 -8.96
N PRO A 162 3.24 -8.21 -10.03
CA PRO A 162 2.09 -7.35 -9.91
C PRO A 162 1.11 -7.89 -8.87
N TYR A 163 0.32 -7.00 -8.26
CA TYR A 163 -0.84 -7.45 -7.51
C TYR A 163 -1.73 -8.30 -8.43
N GLU A 164 -2.13 -9.48 -7.97
CA GLU A 164 -3.15 -10.28 -8.66
C GLU A 164 -4.43 -9.45 -8.80
N MET A 165 -5.12 -9.57 -9.94
CA MET A 165 -6.43 -8.93 -10.10
C MET A 165 -7.41 -9.66 -9.18
N ILE A 166 -7.89 -8.97 -8.15
CA ILE A 166 -8.90 -9.55 -7.26
C ILE A 166 -10.27 -9.21 -7.85
N SER A 167 -11.01 -10.27 -8.18
CA SER A 167 -12.45 -10.14 -8.39
C SER A 167 -13.22 -10.84 -7.28
N PHE A 168 -14.26 -10.18 -6.78
CA PHE A 168 -15.10 -10.74 -5.74
C PHE A 168 -16.57 -10.47 -6.00
N SER A 169 -17.43 -11.41 -5.61
CA SER A 169 -18.87 -11.27 -5.61
C SER A 169 -19.47 -11.51 -4.22
N TYR A 170 -20.20 -10.54 -3.67
CA TYR A 170 -20.89 -10.68 -2.38
C TYR A 170 -22.40 -10.68 -2.56
N LEU A 171 -23.05 -11.80 -2.25
CA LEU A 171 -24.50 -11.89 -2.21
C LEU A 171 -24.98 -11.39 -0.84
N PHE A 172 -25.89 -10.41 -0.79
CA PHE A 172 -26.66 -10.06 0.40
C PHE A 172 -27.95 -10.86 0.41
N ASN A 173 -28.32 -11.49 1.52
CA ASN A 173 -29.71 -11.89 1.72
C ASN A 173 -30.39 -10.82 2.56
N SER A 174 -31.40 -10.16 2.02
CA SER A 174 -32.24 -9.29 2.84
C SER A 174 -33.20 -10.14 3.67
N GLU A 175 -33.38 -9.81 4.95
CA GLU A 175 -34.54 -10.24 5.74
C GLU A 175 -35.80 -9.56 5.18
N GLY A 176 -36.30 -10.08 4.07
CA GLY A 176 -37.51 -9.64 3.40
C GLY A 176 -37.99 -10.78 2.53
N LYS A 177 -38.99 -11.52 3.00
CA LYS A 177 -39.69 -12.50 2.17
C LYS A 177 -40.35 -11.73 1.03
N ASN A 178 -39.93 -11.98 -0.20
CA ASN A 178 -40.74 -11.61 -1.36
C ASN A 178 -42.00 -12.49 -1.38
N ILE A 179 -43.02 -12.05 -2.12
CA ILE A 179 -44.36 -12.66 -2.22
C ILE A 179 -44.30 -14.17 -2.54
N ASP A 180 -43.19 -14.64 -3.13
CA ASP A 180 -42.97 -16.04 -3.53
C ASP A 180 -42.02 -16.84 -2.59
N ASN A 181 -41.93 -16.49 -1.30
CA ASN A 181 -41.10 -17.19 -0.30
C ASN A 181 -39.57 -17.23 -0.56
N GLY A 182 -39.07 -16.49 -1.56
CA GLY A 182 -37.63 -16.31 -1.78
C GLY A 182 -37.06 -15.16 -0.95
N TYR A 183 -35.84 -15.36 -0.40
CA TYR A 183 -35.01 -14.25 0.06
C TYR A 183 -34.62 -13.40 -1.15
N SER A 184 -34.77 -12.07 -1.09
CA SER A 184 -34.19 -11.20 -2.12
C SER A 184 -32.67 -11.17 -1.95
N SER A 185 -31.95 -11.66 -2.97
CA SER A 185 -30.48 -11.60 -3.02
C SER A 185 -29.99 -10.42 -3.86
N LYS A 186 -28.97 -9.69 -3.39
CA LYS A 186 -28.25 -8.68 -4.20
C LYS A 186 -26.78 -9.05 -4.31
N GLU A 187 -26.22 -9.11 -5.51
CA GLU A 187 -24.80 -9.42 -5.73
C GLU A 187 -23.97 -8.13 -5.93
N LEU A 188 -22.83 -8.03 -5.26
CA LEU A 188 -21.82 -7.00 -5.52
C LEU A 188 -20.63 -7.60 -6.23
N LYS A 189 -20.41 -7.32 -7.52
CA LYS A 189 -19.23 -7.77 -8.26
C LYS A 189 -18.21 -6.65 -8.40
N TYR A 190 -16.95 -6.93 -8.10
CA TYR A 190 -15.85 -5.98 -8.29
C TYR A 190 -14.67 -6.66 -8.96
N ALA A 191 -13.90 -5.87 -9.70
CA ALA A 191 -12.62 -6.26 -10.28
C ALA A 191 -11.63 -5.11 -10.08
N VAL A 192 -10.56 -5.35 -9.34
CA VAL A 192 -9.52 -4.34 -9.09
C VAL A 192 -8.42 -4.50 -10.13
N LYS A 193 -8.40 -3.61 -11.13
CA LYS A 193 -7.37 -3.57 -12.17
C LYS A 193 -6.14 -2.79 -11.72
N TYR A 194 -4.96 -3.35 -11.96
CA TYR A 194 -3.68 -2.69 -11.76
C TYR A 194 -3.54 -1.50 -12.73
N ASN A 195 -3.07 -0.35 -12.24
CA ASN A 195 -2.83 0.90 -12.98
C ASN A 195 -4.04 1.68 -13.55
N ASP A 196 -5.27 1.41 -13.10
CA ASP A 196 -6.42 2.25 -13.50
C ASP A 196 -6.38 3.66 -12.85
N PHE A 197 -6.79 4.67 -13.61
CA PHE A 197 -6.99 6.04 -13.11
C PHE A 197 -8.43 6.52 -13.42
N PRO A 198 -9.24 6.92 -12.41
CA PRO A 198 -8.95 6.84 -10.97
C PRO A 198 -8.79 5.38 -10.51
N SER A 199 -8.15 5.17 -9.36
CA SER A 199 -7.85 3.83 -8.86
C SER A 199 -9.11 2.97 -8.76
N SER A 200 -9.07 1.78 -9.37
CA SER A 200 -10.20 0.82 -9.41
C SER A 200 -10.51 0.18 -8.04
N ASN A 201 -9.77 0.52 -6.99
CA ASN A 201 -9.85 -0.02 -5.64
C ASN A 201 -10.53 0.91 -4.61
N ILE A 202 -11.14 2.03 -5.05
CA ILE A 202 -11.86 2.94 -4.15
C ILE A 202 -13.31 2.47 -4.01
N HIS A 203 -13.65 1.92 -2.85
CA HIS A 203 -15.01 1.47 -2.53
C HIS A 203 -15.60 2.29 -1.38
N VAL A 204 -16.81 2.83 -1.58
CA VAL A 204 -17.50 3.67 -0.59
C VAL A 204 -18.75 2.96 -0.08
N LEU A 205 -18.76 2.57 1.19
CA LEU A 205 -19.89 1.89 1.83
C LEU A 205 -20.68 2.84 2.74
N ILE A 206 -21.89 3.23 2.33
CA ILE A 206 -22.75 4.19 3.05
C ILE A 206 -23.99 3.48 3.60
N GLY A 207 -24.39 3.84 4.81
CA GLY A 207 -25.60 3.34 5.46
C GLY A 207 -25.72 3.82 6.90
N SER A 208 -26.89 3.70 7.52
CA SER A 208 -27.12 4.12 8.91
C SER A 208 -26.22 3.35 9.90
N ASN A 209 -26.09 3.85 11.13
CA ASN A 209 -25.38 3.13 12.18
C ASN A 209 -26.11 1.81 12.50
N GLY A 210 -25.37 0.72 12.68
CA GLY A 210 -25.92 -0.60 13.01
C GLY A 210 -26.41 -1.46 11.83
N VAL A 211 -26.39 -0.96 10.58
CA VAL A 211 -26.88 -1.71 9.39
C VAL A 211 -25.92 -2.81 8.89
N GLY A 212 -24.85 -3.12 9.62
CA GLY A 212 -23.93 -4.20 9.26
C GLY A 212 -22.73 -3.83 8.38
N LYS A 213 -22.43 -2.54 8.15
CA LYS A 213 -21.26 -2.10 7.35
C LYS A 213 -19.93 -2.72 7.81
N THR A 214 -19.66 -2.66 9.11
CA THR A 214 -18.46 -3.25 9.71
C THR A 214 -18.49 -4.78 9.67
N CYS A 215 -19.68 -5.39 9.77
CA CYS A 215 -19.84 -6.84 9.63
C CYS A 215 -19.45 -7.30 8.22
N LEU A 216 -19.93 -6.59 7.19
CA LEU A 216 -19.58 -6.83 5.79
C LEU A 216 -18.06 -6.75 5.56
N LEU A 217 -17.42 -5.67 6.01
CA LEU A 217 -15.97 -5.49 5.87
C LEU A 217 -15.18 -6.59 6.59
N ASN A 218 -15.60 -6.96 7.81
CA ASN A 218 -14.95 -8.03 8.57
C ASN A 218 -15.10 -9.39 7.88
N ASN A 219 -16.28 -9.70 7.34
CA ASN A 219 -16.51 -10.94 6.62
C ASN A 219 -15.70 -10.99 5.33
N PHE A 220 -15.59 -9.86 4.60
CA PHE A 220 -14.73 -9.73 3.44
C PHE A 220 -13.26 -10.04 3.77
N ILE A 221 -12.72 -9.42 4.83
CA ILE A 221 -11.33 -9.64 5.27
C ILE A 221 -11.12 -11.11 5.71
N LYS A 222 -12.04 -11.66 6.51
CA LYS A 222 -11.94 -13.05 6.98
C LYS A 222 -11.94 -14.03 5.82
N SER A 223 -12.86 -13.86 4.88
CA SER A 223 -12.92 -14.70 3.70
C SER A 223 -11.66 -14.59 2.86
N TYR A 224 -11.10 -13.40 2.65
CA TYR A 224 -9.83 -13.28 1.91
C TYR A 224 -8.63 -13.93 2.61
N ILE A 225 -8.53 -13.81 3.95
CA ILE A 225 -7.38 -14.32 4.73
C ILE A 225 -7.49 -15.83 4.99
N PHE A 226 -8.66 -16.33 5.39
CA PHE A 226 -8.82 -17.69 5.92
C PHE A 226 -9.12 -18.76 4.85
N ASP A 227 -9.16 -18.37 3.57
CA ASP A 227 -9.33 -19.31 2.46
C ASP A 227 -8.06 -20.10 2.12
N MET A 228 -6.90 -19.68 2.64
CA MET A 228 -5.61 -20.31 2.33
C MET A 228 -5.19 -21.46 3.28
N ASP A 229 -5.88 -21.69 4.40
CA ASP A 229 -5.37 -22.55 5.50
C ASP A 229 -6.32 -23.67 6.00
N ASN A 230 -7.31 -24.10 5.22
CA ASN A 230 -8.27 -25.13 5.66
C ASN A 230 -7.87 -26.58 5.31
N THR A 231 -6.65 -27.03 5.69
CA THR A 231 -6.33 -28.47 5.69
C THR A 231 -6.56 -29.19 7.02
N ARG A 232 -6.98 -28.52 8.10
CA ARG A 232 -7.29 -29.24 9.36
C ARG A 232 -8.52 -28.69 10.09
N GLY A 233 -9.67 -29.26 9.74
CA GLY A 233 -10.71 -29.58 10.71
C GLY A 233 -11.82 -28.56 10.90
N THR A 234 -12.65 -28.34 9.88
CA THR A 234 -14.12 -28.38 10.02
C THR A 234 -14.73 -28.64 8.66
N SER A 235 -15.27 -29.84 8.50
CA SER A 235 -15.86 -30.36 7.26
C SER A 235 -17.19 -29.69 6.95
N TYR A 236 -17.27 -28.99 5.81
CA TYR A 236 -18.48 -28.90 5.00
C TYR A 236 -18.10 -29.14 3.53
N ASP A 237 -18.59 -30.27 3.06
CA ASP A 237 -18.38 -30.96 1.80
C ASP A 237 -18.66 -30.09 0.56
N PHE A 238 -17.80 -30.11 -0.46
CA PHE A 238 -18.22 -30.04 -1.89
C PHE A 238 -17.10 -30.52 -2.85
N SER A 239 -17.31 -31.72 -3.41
CA SER A 239 -17.05 -32.12 -4.80
C SER A 239 -15.77 -31.62 -5.49
N ARG A 240 -14.73 -32.46 -5.48
CA ARG A 240 -13.70 -32.49 -6.53
C ARG A 240 -14.35 -32.89 -7.86
N LYS A 241 -14.42 -31.96 -8.82
CA LYS A 241 -14.32 -32.28 -10.25
C LYS A 241 -13.79 -31.05 -10.98
N ASN A 242 -12.68 -31.26 -11.70
CA ASN A 242 -12.04 -30.33 -12.63
C ASN A 242 -13.08 -29.50 -13.39
N ASP A 243 -13.16 -28.22 -13.07
CA ASP A 243 -13.28 -27.12 -14.04
C ASP A 243 -13.22 -25.78 -13.29
N SER A 244 -12.64 -24.79 -13.95
CA SER A 244 -12.52 -23.37 -13.59
C SER A 244 -13.73 -22.74 -12.88
N ARG A 245 -13.88 -22.92 -11.57
CA ARG A 245 -15.06 -22.44 -10.82
C ARG A 245 -14.66 -21.73 -9.54
N VAL A 246 -14.88 -20.41 -9.55
CA VAL A 246 -15.49 -19.61 -8.48
C VAL A 246 -15.53 -20.33 -7.14
N MET A 247 -14.56 -20.05 -6.28
CA MET A 247 -14.60 -20.54 -4.91
C MET A 247 -15.57 -19.68 -4.10
N SER A 248 -16.49 -20.35 -3.40
CA SER A 248 -17.35 -19.77 -2.38
C SER A 248 -16.64 -19.86 -1.04
N ILE A 249 -16.42 -18.72 -0.39
CA ILE A 249 -15.35 -18.52 0.61
C ILE A 249 -15.93 -18.08 1.97
N GLY A 250 -17.27 -18.02 2.08
CA GLY A 250 -17.93 -17.81 3.35
C GLY A 250 -19.43 -17.60 3.21
N ALA A 251 -20.16 -18.04 4.23
CA ALA A 251 -21.57 -17.72 4.45
C ALA A 251 -21.77 -17.22 5.88
N ASP A 252 -22.46 -16.08 6.05
CA ASP A 252 -22.81 -15.59 7.38
C ASP A 252 -24.10 -16.29 7.85
N ARG A 253 -24.08 -16.89 9.06
CA ARG A 253 -25.26 -17.54 9.62
C ARG A 253 -25.64 -16.95 10.97
N LYS A 254 -26.87 -16.46 11.00
CA LYS A 254 -27.87 -17.06 11.90
C LYS A 254 -29.06 -17.72 11.19
N SER A 255 -29.45 -17.25 9.99
CA SER A 255 -30.42 -17.94 9.11
C SER A 255 -30.44 -17.34 7.69
N ASN A 256 -29.31 -17.50 6.98
CA ASN A 256 -29.01 -17.07 5.61
C ASN A 256 -28.72 -15.58 5.44
N VAL A 257 -27.48 -15.16 5.69
CA VAL A 257 -26.97 -13.83 5.28
C VAL A 257 -25.78 -14.02 4.35
N GLY A 258 -26.04 -14.13 3.05
CA GLY A 258 -25.07 -13.87 1.99
C GLY A 258 -23.95 -14.89 1.75
N GLU A 259 -23.46 -14.94 0.50
CA GLU A 259 -22.39 -15.82 0.03
C GLU A 259 -21.32 -14.96 -0.66
N LEU A 260 -20.05 -15.08 -0.25
CA LEU A 260 -18.93 -14.35 -0.86
C LEU A 260 -18.12 -15.29 -1.76
N ARG A 261 -17.81 -14.85 -2.97
CA ARG A 261 -17.07 -15.62 -3.98
C ARG A 261 -15.88 -14.82 -4.49
N PHE A 262 -14.75 -15.44 -4.76
CA PHE A 262 -13.60 -14.81 -5.42
C PHE A 262 -13.25 -15.55 -6.72
N ASN A 263 -12.77 -14.80 -7.72
CA ASN A 263 -12.27 -15.33 -8.98
C ASN A 263 -10.90 -14.72 -9.29
N LYS A 264 -9.93 -15.57 -9.65
CA LYS A 264 -8.64 -15.15 -10.19
C LYS A 264 -8.75 -14.95 -11.71
N ASP A 265 -8.30 -13.80 -12.18
CA ASP A 265 -7.79 -13.52 -13.54
C ASP A 265 -8.60 -13.98 -14.77
N ASN A 266 -9.94 -14.00 -14.72
CA ASN A 266 -10.74 -14.14 -15.95
C ASN A 266 -12.00 -13.27 -15.91
N LEU A 267 -11.88 -12.04 -16.40
CA LEU A 267 -13.03 -11.27 -16.87
C LEU A 267 -12.84 -11.03 -18.37
N SER A 268 -13.80 -11.49 -19.18
CA SER A 268 -13.92 -11.02 -20.55
C SER A 268 -14.40 -9.55 -20.53
N PRO A 269 -14.05 -8.73 -21.53
CA PRO A 269 -14.31 -7.28 -21.49
C PRO A 269 -15.79 -6.88 -21.62
N GLU A 270 -16.73 -7.82 -21.76
CA GLU A 270 -18.03 -7.55 -22.39
C GLU A 270 -19.26 -7.61 -21.47
N GLU A 271 -19.12 -7.90 -20.17
CA GLU A 271 -20.28 -7.88 -19.27
C GLU A 271 -20.44 -6.51 -18.58
N GLU A 272 -21.13 -5.59 -19.28
CA GLU A 272 -21.74 -4.41 -18.67
C GLU A 272 -22.74 -4.85 -17.58
N LEU A 273 -22.50 -4.46 -16.33
CA LEU A 273 -23.39 -4.74 -15.21
C LEU A 273 -24.11 -3.46 -14.78
N SER A 274 -25.43 -3.48 -14.93
CA SER A 274 -26.35 -2.45 -14.44
C SER A 274 -26.57 -2.55 -12.93
N PHE A 275 -26.47 -1.41 -12.24
CA PHE A 275 -27.31 -0.87 -11.14
C PHE A 275 -26.48 -0.07 -10.12
N THR A 276 -27.15 0.91 -9.50
CA THR A 276 -26.60 2.11 -8.88
C THR A 276 -25.68 1.86 -7.68
N HIS A 277 -24.40 2.15 -7.88
CA HIS A 277 -23.39 2.40 -6.85
C HIS A 277 -22.75 3.75 -7.21
N ILE A 278 -22.57 4.66 -6.26
CA ILE A 278 -21.87 5.93 -6.54
C ILE A 278 -20.38 5.61 -6.59
N THR A 279 -19.89 5.28 -7.79
CA THR A 279 -18.49 5.49 -8.14
C THR A 279 -18.29 7.00 -8.24
N TYR A 280 -17.24 7.56 -7.62
CA TYR A 280 -16.92 8.98 -7.78
C TYR A 280 -16.56 9.23 -9.26
N VAL A 281 -17.53 9.72 -10.03
CA VAL A 281 -17.32 10.28 -11.37
C VAL A 281 -17.08 11.77 -11.18
N PRO A 282 -15.94 12.33 -11.63
CA PRO A 282 -15.68 13.76 -11.51
C PRO A 282 -16.83 14.54 -12.17
N VAL A 283 -17.28 15.55 -11.43
CA VAL A 283 -18.48 16.34 -11.69
C VAL A 283 -18.32 17.10 -13.00
N ASP A 284 -19.02 16.65 -14.03
CA ASP A 284 -19.81 17.53 -14.89
C ASP A 284 -20.80 16.68 -15.70
N LEU A 285 -22.03 17.21 -15.85
CA LEU A 285 -23.20 16.69 -16.58
C LEU A 285 -24.26 15.95 -15.74
N THR A 286 -25.21 16.77 -15.28
CA THR A 286 -26.58 16.49 -14.85
C THR A 286 -27.32 15.45 -15.69
N VAL A 287 -27.99 14.44 -15.08
CA VAL A 287 -29.40 14.05 -15.36
C VAL A 287 -30.02 13.22 -14.20
N GLY A 288 -31.12 13.71 -13.63
CA GLY A 288 -32.29 12.91 -13.19
C GLY A 288 -32.23 12.03 -11.93
N ASN A 289 -32.41 12.63 -10.74
CA ASN A 289 -32.71 11.91 -9.50
C ASN A 289 -34.16 11.36 -9.47
N ASN A 290 -34.35 10.04 -9.43
CA ASN A 290 -35.60 9.43 -8.96
C ASN A 290 -35.46 9.00 -7.49
N PHE A 291 -36.05 9.78 -6.58
CA PHE A 291 -36.17 9.44 -5.16
C PHE A 291 -37.38 8.52 -4.93
N PHE A 292 -37.22 7.45 -4.15
CA PHE A 292 -38.34 6.77 -3.49
C PHE A 292 -38.29 6.99 -1.98
N ALA A 293 -39.32 7.65 -1.46
CA ALA A 293 -39.53 7.87 -0.03
C ALA A 293 -40.17 6.64 0.62
N ALA A 294 -39.63 6.16 1.75
CA ALA A 294 -40.25 5.14 2.57
C ALA A 294 -41.08 5.79 3.70
N SER A 295 -42.39 5.58 3.70
CA SER A 295 -43.27 6.04 4.79
C SER A 295 -43.17 5.15 6.03
N ARG A 296 -43.10 5.73 7.24
CA ARG A 296 -43.15 5.01 8.53
C ARG A 296 -44.52 4.35 8.74
N LYS A 297 -44.55 3.02 8.96
CA LYS A 297 -45.73 2.33 9.49
C LYS A 297 -45.88 2.63 11.00
N LYS A 298 -47.05 3.15 11.40
CA LYS A 298 -47.45 3.31 12.81
C LYS A 298 -47.53 1.96 13.51
N ALA A 299 -47.00 1.88 14.73
CA ALA A 299 -47.14 0.74 15.62
C ALA A 299 -48.60 0.54 16.03
N LYS A 300 -49.12 -0.70 15.89
CA LYS A 300 -50.34 -1.12 16.59
C LYS A 300 -49.94 -1.48 18.02
N LYS A 301 -50.50 -0.75 19.00
CA LYS A 301 -50.53 -1.18 20.40
C LYS A 301 -51.48 -2.37 20.52
N THR A 302 -51.00 -3.43 21.16
CA THR A 302 -51.82 -4.33 21.98
C THR A 302 -51.41 -4.10 23.42
#